data_AF-A0A2X2JF35-F1
#
_entry.id   AF-A0A2X2JF35-F1
#
_cell.length_a   1.000
_cell.length_b   1.000
_cell.length_c   1.000
_cell.angle_alpha   90.00
_cell.angle_beta   90.00
_cell.angle_gamma   90.00
#
_symmetry.space_group_name_H-M   'P 1'
#
loop_
_entity.id
_entity.type
_entity.pdbx_description
1 polymer ?
#
loop_
_entity_poly.entity_id
_entity_poly.type
_entity_poly.pdbx_seq_one_letter_code
_entity_poly.pdbx_strand_id
1 'polypeptide(L)'
;MVAIISLIATLLVQNADLNMVYAAFCCSPYFIVIALVYFHFNFFRKKLKVLEKPKFAFELGYGFLFYCLFSLLLPVLLFLSTLGDEYEHRLYADLGGVIKEMFPLILTLSIFLTFFSSVIITWAIKSWKYLVPTLLGYLILLPIIFAFSTTIREFNDLREERLTQEDNIREGRYKWFCAMSNPAAYPVQLYSGRFIFPKDEDYEFTFSEGNIVNYNAVWGQAGGGTYEQVMSLPKALDVTWYSFAEDVFYRMNGPIDYSKLRRLFSTPYQEKGAIKTNDEHYNKIILGFAPGGVLVVWASGTGRRQVEIGRYQAEKLVIHATDTSKDNGAYGNVFNQEWRDQVLSDT
;
A
#
# COMPACT_ATOMS: atom_id res chain seq x y z
N MET A 1 21.00 -13.08 8.84
CA MET A 1 21.41 -13.03 10.26
C MET A 1 21.85 -11.62 10.64
N VAL A 2 22.84 -11.02 9.99
CA VAL A 2 23.23 -9.61 10.19
C VAL A 2 22.04 -8.65 10.01
N ALA A 3 21.27 -8.79 8.93
CA ALA A 3 20.05 -7.99 8.71
C ALA A 3 18.98 -8.16 9.81
N ILE A 4 18.92 -9.33 10.46
CA ILE A 4 17.96 -9.62 11.54
C ILE A 4 18.44 -8.95 12.83
N ILE A 5 19.75 -8.95 13.10
CA ILE A 5 20.37 -8.28 14.24
C ILE A 5 20.28 -6.75 14.08
N SER A 6 20.44 -6.23 12.85
CA SER A 6 20.19 -4.80 12.55
C SER A 6 18.76 -4.41 12.87
N LEU A 7 17.78 -5.21 12.42
CA LEU A 7 16.35 -4.95 12.63
C LEU A 7 15.96 -4.97 14.11
N ILE A 8 16.55 -5.90 14.89
CA ILE A 8 16.33 -5.98 16.35
C ILE A 8 16.97 -4.77 17.06
N ALA A 9 18.15 -4.33 16.63
CA ALA A 9 18.81 -3.15 17.19
C ALA A 9 18.04 -1.84 16.90
N THR A 10 17.45 -1.69 15.70
CA THR A 10 16.58 -0.54 15.37
C THR A 10 15.25 -0.55 16.14
N LEU A 11 14.72 -1.72 16.50
CA LEU A 11 13.48 -1.84 17.27
C LEU A 11 13.66 -1.53 18.77
N LEU A 12 14.88 -1.59 19.29
CA LEU A 12 15.18 -1.40 20.73
C LEU A 12 15.51 0.05 21.12
N VAL A 13 15.68 0.97 20.14
CA VAL A 13 16.12 2.36 20.40
C VAL A 13 15.06 3.36 19.90
N GLN A 14 14.50 4.15 20.81
CA GLN A 14 13.42 5.12 20.54
C GLN A 14 13.91 6.47 19.94
N ASN A 15 15.19 6.62 19.61
CA ASN A 15 15.76 7.86 19.07
C ASN A 15 16.16 7.70 17.59
N ALA A 16 15.50 8.45 16.71
CA ALA A 16 15.63 8.33 15.25
C ALA A 16 17.05 8.62 14.73
N ASP A 17 17.78 9.54 15.36
CA ASP A 17 19.13 9.93 14.92
C ASP A 17 20.21 8.87 15.23
N LEU A 18 20.05 8.08 16.30
CA LEU A 18 20.96 6.98 16.61
C LEU A 18 20.71 5.73 15.75
N ASN A 19 19.50 5.57 15.21
CA ASN A 19 19.12 4.40 14.42
C ASN A 19 19.93 4.26 13.12
N MET A 20 20.35 5.37 12.52
CA MET A 20 21.19 5.37 11.31
C MET A 20 22.64 4.95 11.61
N VAL A 21 23.17 5.36 12.77
CA VAL A 21 24.52 4.97 13.25
C VAL A 21 24.58 3.47 13.54
N TYR A 22 23.56 2.91 14.20
CA TYR A 22 23.49 1.47 14.47
C TYR A 22 23.25 0.63 13.22
N ALA A 23 22.49 1.13 12.25
CA ALA A 23 22.32 0.49 10.95
C ALA A 23 23.65 0.41 10.18
N ALA A 24 24.44 1.49 10.18
CA ALA A 24 25.77 1.53 9.56
C ALA A 24 26.76 0.54 10.19
N PHE A 25 26.72 0.35 11.52
CA PHE A 25 27.51 -0.67 12.22
C PHE A 25 27.20 -2.11 11.78
N CYS A 26 26.01 -2.34 11.22
CA CYS A 26 25.56 -3.67 10.83
C CYS A 26 25.55 -3.91 9.31
N CYS A 27 26.05 -3.00 8.47
CA CYS A 27 25.98 -3.17 7.02
C CYS A 27 27.04 -4.14 6.47
N SER A 28 26.60 -4.99 5.53
CA SER A 28 27.34 -6.05 4.85
C SER A 28 28.61 -5.67 4.04
N PRO A 29 28.85 -4.42 3.57
CA PRO A 29 30.09 -4.07 2.88
C PRO A 29 31.33 -4.24 3.78
N TYR A 30 31.14 -4.07 5.09
CA TYR A 30 32.18 -4.20 6.10
C TYR A 30 32.73 -5.63 6.19
N PHE A 31 31.85 -6.64 6.09
CA PHE A 31 32.25 -8.05 6.10
C PHE A 31 33.03 -8.46 4.84
N ILE A 32 32.75 -7.84 3.69
CA ILE A 32 33.48 -8.09 2.44
C ILE A 32 34.90 -7.54 2.54
N VAL A 33 35.05 -6.31 3.04
CA VAL A 33 36.37 -5.68 3.27
C VAL A 33 37.17 -6.49 4.31
N ILE A 34 36.52 -6.91 5.40
CA ILE A 34 37.12 -7.78 6.43
C ILE A 34 37.60 -9.10 5.83
N ALA A 35 36.79 -9.76 4.99
CA ALA A 35 37.16 -11.00 4.36
C ALA A 35 38.35 -10.81 3.40
N LEU A 36 38.38 -9.73 2.61
CA LEU A 36 39.49 -9.43 1.70
C LEU A 36 40.80 -9.17 2.45
N VAL A 37 40.76 -8.38 3.54
CA VAL A 37 41.94 -8.12 4.39
C VAL A 37 42.43 -9.41 5.05
N TYR A 38 41.51 -10.25 5.54
CA TYR A 38 41.83 -11.57 6.09
C TYR A 38 42.53 -12.48 5.07
N PHE A 39 42.00 -12.57 3.85
CA PHE A 39 42.61 -13.39 2.79
C PHE A 39 43.98 -12.86 2.36
N HIS A 40 44.15 -11.53 2.29
CA HIS A 40 45.44 -10.92 1.98
C HIS A 40 46.48 -11.18 3.08
N PHE A 41 46.09 -11.03 4.35
CA PHE A 41 46.95 -11.35 5.48
C PHE A 41 47.34 -12.85 5.52
N ASN A 42 46.40 -13.75 5.24
CA ASN A 42 46.66 -15.18 5.16
C ASN A 42 47.63 -15.54 4.02
N PHE A 43 47.56 -14.83 2.88
CA PHE A 43 48.52 -14.96 1.78
C PHE A 43 49.94 -14.57 2.23
N PHE A 44 50.10 -13.46 2.93
CA PHE A 44 51.40 -13.03 3.48
C PHE A 44 51.94 -13.97 4.57
N ARG A 45 51.07 -14.44 5.46
CA ARG A 45 51.40 -15.43 6.50
C ARG A 45 52.00 -16.70 5.90
N LYS A 46 51.38 -17.24 4.84
CA LYS A 46 51.89 -18.41 4.11
C LYS A 46 53.23 -18.14 3.43
N LYS A 47 53.41 -16.95 2.83
CA LYS A 47 54.65 -16.55 2.15
C LYS A 47 55.84 -16.43 3.11
N LEU A 48 55.60 -16.00 4.35
CA LEU A 48 56.62 -15.83 5.39
C LEU A 48 56.93 -17.11 6.20
N LYS A 49 56.26 -18.24 5.93
CA LYS A 49 56.36 -19.51 6.69
C LYS A 49 56.18 -19.38 8.21
N VAL A 50 55.47 -18.34 8.65
CA VAL A 50 55.15 -18.14 10.07
C VAL A 50 53.82 -18.84 10.39
N LEU A 51 53.79 -19.67 11.43
CA LEU A 51 52.59 -20.36 11.92
C LEU A 51 51.92 -21.29 10.88
N GLU A 52 52.68 -22.26 10.35
CA GLU A 52 52.30 -23.16 9.23
C GLU A 52 51.05 -24.04 9.46
N LYS A 53 50.55 -24.19 10.69
CA LYS A 53 49.31 -24.95 10.98
C LYS A 53 48.25 -24.03 11.60
N PRO A 54 47.09 -23.79 10.94
CA PRO A 54 46.00 -23.03 11.54
C PRO A 54 45.38 -23.87 12.66
N LYS A 55 45.77 -23.59 13.90
CA LYS A 55 45.11 -24.16 15.08
C LYS A 55 43.88 -23.31 15.39
N PHE A 56 42.77 -23.96 15.77
CA PHE A 56 41.53 -23.29 16.18
C PHE A 56 41.75 -22.15 17.20
N ALA A 57 42.67 -22.35 18.14
CA ALA A 57 43.06 -21.33 19.13
C ALA A 57 43.70 -20.06 18.52
N PHE A 58 44.42 -20.20 17.40
CA PHE A 58 44.98 -19.06 16.68
C PHE A 58 43.88 -18.26 15.98
N GLU A 59 42.93 -18.93 15.33
CA GLU A 59 41.79 -18.27 14.68
C GLU A 59 40.89 -17.55 15.68
N LEU A 60 40.74 -18.12 16.89
CA LEU A 60 40.09 -17.45 18.02
C LEU A 60 40.83 -16.17 18.46
N GLY A 61 42.14 -16.26 18.72
CA GLY A 61 42.91 -15.10 19.16
C GLY A 61 43.00 -14.00 18.10
N TYR A 62 43.22 -14.39 16.84
CA TYR A 62 43.29 -13.49 15.71
C TYR A 62 41.93 -12.85 15.42
N GLY A 63 40.85 -13.64 15.33
CA GLY A 63 39.51 -13.14 15.08
C GLY A 63 39.06 -12.16 16.16
N PHE A 64 39.34 -12.46 17.44
CA PHE A 64 38.99 -11.57 18.55
C PHE A 64 39.71 -10.22 18.45
N LEU A 65 41.03 -10.23 18.27
CA LEU A 65 41.81 -9.01 18.09
C LEU A 65 41.34 -8.23 16.87
N PHE A 66 41.06 -8.92 15.77
CA PHE A 66 40.63 -8.34 14.51
C PHE A 66 39.25 -7.68 14.61
N TYR A 67 38.21 -8.37 15.11
CA TYR A 67 36.88 -7.79 15.27
C TYR A 67 36.87 -6.67 16.31
N CYS A 68 37.60 -6.80 17.42
CA CYS A 68 37.73 -5.73 18.40
C CYS A 68 38.37 -4.46 17.78
N LEU A 69 39.48 -4.61 17.04
CA LEU A 69 40.14 -3.48 16.38
C LEU A 69 39.22 -2.81 15.36
N PHE A 70 38.55 -3.60 14.52
CA PHE A 70 37.67 -3.06 13.50
C PHE A 70 36.41 -2.42 14.11
N SER A 71 35.77 -3.02 15.11
CA SER A 71 34.63 -2.41 15.79
C SER A 71 34.98 -1.10 16.52
N LEU A 72 36.25 -0.90 16.90
CA LEU A 72 36.76 0.37 17.43
C LEU A 72 37.21 1.36 16.34
N LEU A 73 37.67 0.86 15.18
CA LEU A 73 38.15 1.68 14.06
C LEU A 73 37.01 2.39 13.32
N LEU A 74 35.88 1.70 13.12
CA LEU A 74 34.73 2.24 12.39
C LEU A 74 34.22 3.59 12.95
N PRO A 75 33.98 3.75 14.26
CA PRO A 75 33.56 5.04 14.80
C PRO A 75 34.63 6.13 14.58
N VAL A 76 35.92 5.81 14.71
CA VAL A 76 37.01 6.77 14.44
C VAL A 76 37.02 7.21 12.96
N LEU A 77 36.77 6.30 12.03
CA LEU A 77 36.68 6.63 10.59
C LEU A 77 35.44 7.48 10.27
N LEU A 78 34.30 7.19 10.89
CA LEU A 78 33.08 8.00 10.75
C LEU A 78 33.27 9.42 11.30
N PHE A 79 34.01 9.57 12.40
CA PHE A 79 34.39 10.87 12.93
C PHE A 79 35.30 11.64 11.96
N LEU A 80 36.29 10.97 11.35
CA LEU A 80 37.16 11.60 10.37
C LEU A 80 36.42 11.97 9.07
N SER A 81 35.41 11.19 8.66
CA SER A 81 34.64 11.49 7.43
C SER A 81 33.70 12.69 7.57
N THR A 82 33.41 13.13 8.79
CA THR A 82 32.55 14.30 9.05
C THR A 82 33.34 15.60 9.25
N LEU A 83 34.67 15.56 9.07
CA LEU A 83 35.52 16.75 9.07
C LEU A 83 35.18 17.65 7.87
N GLY A 84 34.27 18.60 8.08
CA GLY A 84 33.79 19.53 7.06
C GLY A 84 32.33 19.99 7.23
N ASP A 85 31.56 19.29 8.06
CA ASP A 85 30.17 19.64 8.39
C ASP A 85 30.05 19.88 9.90
N GLU A 86 29.88 21.14 10.33
CA GLU A 86 29.83 21.51 11.76
C GLU A 86 28.66 20.85 12.51
N TYR A 87 27.55 20.53 11.82
CA TYR A 87 26.37 19.94 12.46
C TYR A 87 26.59 18.45 12.73
N GLU A 88 27.01 17.68 11.71
CA GLU A 88 27.31 16.25 11.89
C GLU A 88 28.54 16.03 12.77
N HIS A 89 29.57 16.86 12.65
CA HIS A 89 30.78 16.71 13.46
C HIS A 89 30.50 16.85 14.96
N ARG A 90 29.53 17.69 15.34
CA ARG A 90 29.09 17.86 16.74
C ARG A 90 28.32 16.65 17.27
N LEU A 91 27.59 15.93 16.41
CA LEU A 91 26.91 14.68 16.75
C LEU A 91 27.93 13.55 17.03
N TYR A 92 29.03 13.53 16.28
CA TYR A 92 30.11 12.54 16.44
C TYR A 92 31.23 13.00 17.40
N ALA A 93 31.21 14.24 17.92
CA ALA A 93 32.25 14.76 18.81
C ALA A 93 32.26 14.12 20.21
N ASP A 94 31.14 13.55 20.67
CA ASP A 94 31.03 12.81 21.94
C ASP A 94 31.27 11.29 21.79
N LEU A 95 31.98 10.90 20.73
CA LEU A 95 32.29 9.50 20.42
C LEU A 95 33.02 8.78 21.55
N GLY A 96 33.86 9.49 22.28
CA GLY A 96 34.63 8.93 23.41
C GLY A 96 33.72 8.43 24.54
N GLY A 97 32.63 9.16 24.82
CA GLY A 97 31.60 8.75 25.79
C GLY A 97 30.82 7.54 25.28
N VAL A 98 30.34 7.61 24.04
CA VAL A 98 29.54 6.54 23.42
C VAL A 98 30.31 5.23 23.27
N ILE A 99 31.57 5.28 22.82
CA ILE A 99 32.44 4.09 22.73
C ILE A 99 32.64 3.46 24.11
N LYS A 100 32.80 4.27 25.16
CA LYS A 100 32.99 3.80 26.54
C LYS A 100 31.73 3.13 27.09
N GLU A 101 30.56 3.68 26.83
CA GLU A 101 29.27 3.10 27.22
C GLU A 101 28.94 1.81 26.44
N MET A 102 29.27 1.78 25.15
CA MET A 102 29.03 0.62 24.28
C MET A 102 30.13 -0.45 24.35
N PHE A 103 31.23 -0.21 25.06
CA PHE A 103 32.37 -1.11 25.15
C PHE A 103 32.00 -2.56 25.54
N PRO A 104 31.11 -2.81 26.53
CA PRO A 104 30.68 -4.17 26.87
C PRO A 104 29.93 -4.87 25.73
N LEU A 105 29.12 -4.12 24.98
CA LEU A 105 28.36 -4.60 23.83
C LEU A 105 29.30 -4.95 22.66
N ILE A 106 30.28 -4.08 22.40
CA ILE A 106 31.34 -4.30 21.40
C ILE A 106 32.15 -5.56 21.74
N LEU A 107 32.55 -5.73 23.00
CA LEU A 107 33.29 -6.89 23.47
C LEU A 107 32.47 -8.18 23.28
N THR A 108 31.19 -8.15 23.68
CA THR A 108 30.29 -9.31 23.59
C THR A 108 30.06 -9.72 22.13
N LEU A 109 29.81 -8.73 21.27
CA LEU A 109 29.65 -8.96 19.82
C LEU A 109 30.93 -9.50 19.19
N SER A 110 32.09 -8.96 19.58
CA SER A 110 33.39 -9.42 19.08
C SER A 110 33.67 -10.86 19.48
N ILE A 111 33.38 -11.26 20.72
CA ILE A 111 33.51 -12.66 21.18
C ILE A 111 32.60 -13.58 20.36
N PHE A 112 31.33 -13.19 20.18
CA PHE A 112 30.35 -13.97 19.43
C PHE A 112 30.75 -14.15 17.96
N LEU A 113 31.11 -13.06 17.28
CA LEU A 113 31.55 -13.07 15.87
C LEU A 113 32.84 -13.86 15.71
N THR A 114 33.76 -13.78 16.66
CA THR A 114 35.00 -14.56 16.66
C THR A 114 34.72 -16.05 16.72
N PHE A 115 33.87 -16.47 17.67
CA PHE A 115 33.53 -17.88 17.83
C PHE A 115 32.86 -18.43 16.57
N PHE A 116 31.86 -17.71 16.05
CA PHE A 116 31.10 -18.14 14.88
C PHE A 116 31.95 -18.17 13.60
N SER A 117 32.76 -17.13 13.37
CA SER A 117 33.66 -17.09 12.21
C SER A 117 34.79 -18.11 12.32
N SER A 118 35.35 -18.35 13.50
CA SER A 118 36.38 -19.38 13.71
C SER A 118 35.83 -20.78 13.43
N VAL A 119 34.60 -21.09 13.83
CA VAL A 119 33.93 -22.37 13.51
C VAL A 119 33.71 -22.49 12.00
N ILE A 120 33.15 -21.46 11.35
CA ILE A 120 32.86 -21.47 9.91
C ILE A 120 34.15 -21.54 9.08
N ILE A 121 35.16 -20.74 9.39
CA ILE A 121 36.44 -20.69 8.67
C ILE A 121 37.21 -22.00 8.87
N THR A 122 37.25 -22.54 10.08
CA THR A 122 37.91 -23.84 10.33
C THR A 122 37.21 -24.97 9.58
N TRP A 123 35.87 -24.96 9.53
CA TRP A 123 35.09 -25.92 8.76
C TRP A 123 35.28 -25.74 7.24
N ALA A 124 35.28 -24.49 6.75
CA ALA A 124 35.50 -24.14 5.35
C ALA A 124 36.90 -24.55 4.84
N ILE A 125 37.95 -24.35 5.65
CA ILE A 125 39.32 -24.75 5.33
C ILE A 125 39.47 -26.28 5.28
N LYS A 126 38.78 -27.01 6.16
CA LYS A 126 38.85 -28.47 6.25
C LYS A 126 37.97 -29.19 5.21
N SER A 127 36.85 -28.58 4.82
CA SER A 127 35.77 -29.23 4.05
C SER A 127 35.31 -28.42 2.83
N TRP A 128 36.21 -27.67 2.17
CA TRP A 128 35.89 -26.80 1.02
C TRP A 128 35.09 -27.48 -0.10
N LYS A 129 35.32 -28.79 -0.33
CA LYS A 129 34.58 -29.60 -1.32
C LYS A 129 33.08 -29.70 -1.04
N TYR A 130 32.64 -29.53 0.21
CA TYR A 130 31.24 -29.56 0.63
C TYR A 130 30.68 -28.15 0.86
N LEU A 131 31.51 -27.19 1.27
CA LEU A 131 31.12 -25.78 1.48
C LEU A 131 30.52 -25.16 0.20
N VAL A 132 31.24 -25.28 -0.92
CA VAL A 132 30.85 -24.62 -2.19
C VAL A 132 29.51 -25.15 -2.72
N PRO A 133 29.26 -26.47 -2.80
CA PRO A 133 27.93 -26.99 -3.15
C PRO A 133 26.83 -26.58 -2.19
N THR A 134 27.11 -26.50 -0.89
CA THR A 134 26.11 -26.11 0.12
C THR A 134 25.71 -24.64 -0.03
N LEU A 135 26.68 -23.74 -0.26
CA LEU A 135 26.42 -22.32 -0.52
C LEU A 135 25.66 -22.09 -1.83
N LEU A 136 26.01 -22.83 -2.89
CA LEU A 136 25.25 -22.83 -4.15
C LEU A 136 23.82 -23.35 -3.94
N GLY A 137 23.65 -24.40 -3.12
CA GLY A 137 22.34 -24.90 -2.71
C GLY A 137 21.49 -23.83 -2.02
N TYR A 138 22.06 -23.10 -1.05
CA TYR A 138 21.35 -22.00 -0.39
C TYR A 138 21.02 -20.84 -1.35
N LEU A 139 21.92 -20.49 -2.26
CA LEU A 139 21.66 -19.45 -3.27
C LEU A 139 20.47 -19.79 -4.18
N ILE A 140 20.26 -21.08 -4.46
CA ILE A 140 19.12 -21.56 -5.25
C ILE A 140 17.86 -21.72 -4.38
N LEU A 141 18.00 -22.21 -3.14
CA LEU A 141 16.86 -22.52 -2.26
C LEU A 141 16.18 -21.25 -1.72
N LEU A 142 16.95 -20.20 -1.41
CA LEU A 142 16.41 -18.95 -0.86
C LEU A 142 15.36 -18.26 -1.75
N PRO A 143 15.57 -18.04 -3.06
CA PRO A 143 14.55 -17.45 -3.92
C PRO A 143 13.33 -18.36 -4.07
N ILE A 144 13.50 -19.68 -4.04
CA ILE A 144 12.38 -20.64 -4.09
C ILE A 144 11.52 -20.53 -2.83
N ILE A 145 12.14 -20.52 -1.65
CA ILE A 145 11.43 -20.35 -0.38
C ILE A 145 10.70 -18.99 -0.35
N PHE A 146 11.35 -17.93 -0.82
CA PHE A 146 10.73 -16.61 -0.88
C PHE A 146 9.54 -16.56 -1.84
N ALA A 147 9.66 -17.12 -3.05
CA ALA A 147 8.57 -17.22 -4.02
C ALA A 147 7.41 -18.07 -3.48
N PHE A 148 7.71 -19.17 -2.80
CA PHE A 148 6.70 -20.03 -2.20
C PHE A 148 5.98 -19.34 -1.03
N SER A 149 6.72 -18.63 -0.17
CA SER A 149 6.16 -17.86 0.95
C SER A 149 5.23 -16.74 0.48
N THR A 150 5.61 -16.02 -0.57
CA THR A 150 4.78 -14.94 -1.14
C THR A 150 3.52 -15.51 -1.77
N THR A 151 3.63 -16.63 -2.51
CA THR A 151 2.48 -17.32 -3.10
C THR A 151 1.50 -17.84 -2.03
N ILE A 152 2.01 -18.43 -0.93
CA ILE A 152 1.15 -18.88 0.18
C ILE A 152 0.43 -17.70 0.83
N ARG A 153 1.12 -16.58 1.04
CA ARG A 153 0.51 -15.38 1.62
C ARG A 153 -0.62 -14.88 0.74
N GLU A 154 -0.37 -14.71 -0.56
CA GLU A 154 -1.40 -14.30 -1.52
C GLU A 154 -2.60 -15.26 -1.53
N PHE A 155 -2.36 -16.57 -1.45
CA PHE A 155 -3.45 -17.55 -1.38
C PHE A 155 -4.29 -17.43 -0.11
N ASN A 156 -3.64 -17.20 1.04
CA ASN A 156 -4.33 -17.00 2.32
C ASN A 156 -5.12 -15.70 2.32
N ASP A 157 -4.54 -14.60 1.83
CA ASP A 157 -5.20 -13.30 1.73
C ASP A 157 -6.46 -13.40 0.84
N LEU A 158 -6.35 -14.06 -0.33
CA LEU A 158 -7.50 -14.31 -1.23
C LEU A 158 -8.56 -15.25 -0.64
N ARG A 159 -8.19 -16.09 0.32
CA ARG A 159 -9.13 -16.97 1.03
C ARG A 159 -9.86 -16.19 2.11
N GLU A 160 -9.15 -15.35 2.86
CA GLU A 160 -9.73 -14.47 3.88
C GLU A 160 -10.68 -13.44 3.26
N GLU A 161 -10.31 -12.82 2.13
CA GLU A 161 -11.20 -11.90 1.39
C GLU A 161 -12.49 -12.59 0.94
N ARG A 162 -12.40 -13.84 0.45
CA ARG A 162 -13.59 -14.62 0.08
C ARG A 162 -14.49 -14.96 1.26
N LEU A 163 -13.91 -15.41 2.37
CA LEU A 163 -14.67 -15.72 3.59
C LEU A 163 -15.38 -14.47 4.14
N THR A 164 -14.65 -13.36 4.22
CA THR A 164 -15.22 -12.08 4.68
C THR A 164 -16.34 -11.59 3.76
N GLN A 165 -16.19 -11.75 2.43
CA GLN A 165 -17.26 -11.44 1.48
C GLN A 165 -18.49 -12.34 1.66
N GLU A 166 -18.30 -13.65 1.83
CA GLU A 166 -19.41 -14.58 2.10
C GLU A 166 -20.15 -14.22 3.40
N ASP A 167 -19.41 -13.89 4.46
CA ASP A 167 -19.99 -13.50 5.74
C ASP A 167 -20.75 -12.17 5.64
N ASN A 168 -20.20 -11.17 4.94
CA ASN A 168 -20.90 -9.92 4.65
C ASN A 168 -22.23 -10.17 3.91
N ILE A 169 -22.23 -11.02 2.87
CA ILE A 169 -23.43 -11.35 2.10
C ILE A 169 -24.49 -12.02 2.98
N ARG A 170 -24.08 -12.90 3.92
CA ARG A 170 -24.98 -13.53 4.89
C ARG A 170 -25.65 -12.50 5.80
N GLU A 171 -24.94 -11.47 6.21
CA GLU A 171 -25.48 -10.35 7.01
C GLU A 171 -26.36 -9.39 6.18
N GLY A 172 -26.26 -9.47 4.85
CA GLY A 172 -26.95 -8.59 3.91
C GLY A 172 -26.19 -7.31 3.61
N ARG A 173 -24.87 -7.31 3.80
CA ARG A 173 -23.94 -6.24 3.45
C ARG A 173 -23.12 -6.64 2.24
N TYR A 174 -22.74 -5.66 1.43
CA TYR A 174 -22.04 -5.88 0.17
C TYR A 174 -20.95 -4.82 0.04
N LYS A 175 -19.85 -5.18 -0.60
CA LYS A 175 -18.78 -4.23 -0.97
C LYS A 175 -19.15 -3.59 -2.31
N TRP A 176 -19.51 -2.31 -2.32
CA TRP A 176 -19.93 -1.62 -3.53
C TRP A 176 -19.71 -0.11 -3.46
N PHE A 177 -19.82 0.55 -4.62
CA PHE A 177 -19.85 2.01 -4.72
C PHE A 177 -20.93 2.48 -5.69
N CYS A 178 -21.31 3.75 -5.57
CA CYS A 178 -22.21 4.40 -6.49
C CYS A 178 -21.45 5.26 -7.48
N ALA A 179 -21.90 5.32 -8.73
CA ALA A 179 -21.37 6.23 -9.75
C ALA A 179 -22.49 6.91 -10.52
N MET A 180 -22.21 8.08 -11.10
CA MET A 180 -23.13 8.70 -12.04
C MET A 180 -22.86 8.29 -13.49
N SER A 181 -23.87 8.52 -14.32
CA SER A 181 -23.81 8.41 -15.76
C SER A 181 -24.83 9.36 -16.37
N ASN A 182 -24.58 9.83 -17.58
CA ASN A 182 -25.46 10.71 -18.33
C ASN A 182 -25.15 10.56 -19.82
N PRO A 183 -26.10 10.90 -20.72
CA PRO A 183 -25.80 11.03 -22.14
C PRO A 183 -24.73 12.10 -22.38
N ALA A 184 -23.89 11.91 -23.40
CA ALA A 184 -22.76 12.80 -23.70
C ALA A 184 -23.17 14.28 -23.83
N ALA A 185 -24.28 14.56 -24.52
CA ALA A 185 -24.81 15.92 -24.72
C ALA A 185 -25.73 16.41 -23.59
N TYR A 186 -25.66 15.79 -22.41
CA TYR A 186 -26.53 16.10 -21.28
C TYR A 186 -25.73 16.14 -19.98
N PRO A 187 -24.91 17.19 -19.79
CA PRO A 187 -24.12 17.34 -18.58
C PRO A 187 -25.04 17.53 -17.38
N VAL A 188 -24.69 16.85 -16.28
CA VAL A 188 -25.42 16.92 -15.02
C VAL A 188 -24.44 17.07 -13.86
N GLN A 189 -24.93 17.67 -12.78
CA GLN A 189 -24.22 17.76 -11.52
C GLN A 189 -25.13 17.29 -10.40
N LEU A 190 -24.65 16.37 -9.56
CA LEU A 190 -25.39 15.97 -8.37
C LEU A 190 -25.41 17.13 -7.37
N TYR A 191 -26.59 17.52 -6.92
CA TYR A 191 -26.79 18.55 -5.90
C TYR A 191 -26.82 17.93 -4.50
N SER A 192 -27.55 16.82 -4.34
CA SER A 192 -27.60 16.05 -3.10
C SER A 192 -28.02 14.61 -3.39
N GLY A 193 -27.38 13.63 -2.77
CA GLY A 193 -27.81 12.24 -2.81
C GLY A 193 -27.96 11.66 -1.41
N ARG A 194 -28.96 10.81 -1.21
CA ARG A 194 -29.12 10.02 0.01
C ARG A 194 -29.57 8.61 -0.33
N PHE A 195 -28.83 7.63 0.19
CA PHE A 195 -29.24 6.23 0.19
C PHE A 195 -30.10 5.96 1.42
N ILE A 196 -31.28 5.40 1.20
CA ILE A 196 -32.17 4.98 2.28
C ILE A 196 -32.06 3.46 2.41
N PHE A 197 -31.61 2.99 3.57
CA PHE A 197 -31.33 1.58 3.79
C PHE A 197 -32.44 0.86 4.58
N PRO A 198 -32.51 -0.48 4.49
CA PRO A 198 -33.40 -1.26 5.34
C PRO A 198 -32.88 -1.43 6.77
N LYS A 199 -31.55 -1.45 6.96
CA LYS A 199 -30.90 -1.77 8.24
C LYS A 199 -29.90 -0.71 8.71
N ASP A 200 -29.11 -0.16 7.79
CA ASP A 200 -28.07 0.82 8.09
C ASP A 200 -28.65 2.23 8.20
N GLU A 201 -27.89 3.17 8.78
CA GLU A 201 -28.23 4.59 8.78
C GLU A 201 -28.19 5.16 7.35
N ASP A 202 -29.13 6.05 7.05
CA ASP A 202 -29.18 6.70 5.74
C ASP A 202 -27.86 7.42 5.44
N TYR A 203 -27.34 7.20 4.23
CA TYR A 203 -26.04 7.72 3.83
C TYR A 203 -26.21 8.86 2.85
N GLU A 204 -25.85 10.06 3.28
CA GLU A 204 -25.76 11.23 2.40
C GLU A 204 -24.45 11.21 1.62
N PHE A 205 -24.54 11.55 0.35
CA PHE A 205 -23.40 11.56 -0.54
C PHE A 205 -23.47 12.66 -1.58
N THR A 206 -22.30 13.12 -1.94
CA THR A 206 -22.01 13.73 -3.23
C THR A 206 -21.04 12.80 -3.96
N PHE A 207 -20.96 12.89 -5.28
CA PHE A 207 -19.87 12.23 -5.98
C PHE A 207 -18.55 12.96 -5.66
N SER A 208 -17.47 12.21 -5.46
CA SER A 208 -16.17 12.65 -4.91
C SER A 208 -15.68 14.02 -5.37
N GLU A 209 -15.09 14.81 -4.45
CA GLU A 209 -14.42 16.11 -4.61
C GLU A 209 -15.12 17.14 -5.52
N GLY A 210 -16.05 17.91 -4.96
CA GLY A 210 -16.39 19.24 -5.51
C GLY A 210 -17.54 19.30 -6.51
N ASN A 211 -18.52 18.39 -6.44
CA ASN A 211 -19.67 18.37 -7.35
C ASN A 211 -19.26 18.36 -8.83
N ILE A 212 -18.46 17.36 -9.20
CA ILE A 212 -17.91 17.23 -10.55
C ILE A 212 -19.04 17.07 -11.58
N VAL A 213 -18.96 17.85 -12.66
CA VAL A 213 -19.78 17.65 -13.85
C VAL A 213 -19.20 16.50 -14.65
N ASN A 214 -20.05 15.53 -14.99
CA ASN A 214 -19.62 14.36 -15.75
C ASN A 214 -19.58 14.66 -17.26
N TYR A 215 -18.51 15.32 -17.69
CA TYR A 215 -18.22 15.64 -19.09
C TYR A 215 -17.91 14.37 -19.90
N ASN A 216 -18.24 14.38 -21.20
CA ASN A 216 -17.95 13.27 -22.13
C ASN A 216 -18.45 11.89 -21.63
N ALA A 217 -19.52 11.89 -20.83
CA ALA A 217 -20.07 10.67 -20.27
C ALA A 217 -20.64 9.75 -21.35
N VAL A 218 -20.45 8.44 -21.15
CA VAL A 218 -21.08 7.40 -21.96
C VAL A 218 -22.24 6.81 -21.17
N TRP A 219 -23.41 6.76 -21.78
CA TRP A 219 -24.62 6.28 -21.11
C TRP A 219 -24.45 4.84 -20.59
N GLY A 220 -24.70 4.67 -19.29
CA GLY A 220 -24.52 3.40 -18.58
C GLY A 220 -23.10 3.16 -18.07
N GLN A 221 -22.09 3.94 -18.48
CA GLN A 221 -20.74 3.84 -17.95
C GLN A 221 -20.64 4.62 -16.62
N ALA A 222 -19.96 4.04 -15.64
CA ALA A 222 -19.65 4.69 -14.38
C ALA A 222 -18.65 5.85 -14.59
N GLY A 223 -19.06 7.07 -14.29
CA GLY A 223 -18.20 8.26 -14.25
C GLY A 223 -18.49 9.07 -13.00
N GLY A 224 -17.47 9.46 -12.24
CA GLY A 224 -17.62 10.14 -10.94
C GLY A 224 -18.38 9.30 -9.90
N GLY A 225 -17.77 8.99 -8.76
CA GLY A 225 -18.34 8.01 -7.83
C GLY A 225 -18.18 8.35 -6.36
N THR A 226 -18.90 7.61 -5.52
CA THR A 226 -18.58 7.49 -4.11
C THR A 226 -17.38 6.56 -3.94
N TYR A 227 -16.76 6.58 -2.77
CA TYR A 227 -15.78 5.55 -2.41
C TYR A 227 -16.46 4.18 -2.26
N GLU A 228 -15.70 3.12 -2.50
CA GLU A 228 -16.14 1.75 -2.26
C GLU A 228 -16.19 1.46 -0.76
N GLN A 229 -17.31 0.93 -0.30
CA GLN A 229 -17.59 0.69 1.11
C GLN A 229 -18.39 -0.60 1.28
N VAL A 230 -18.34 -1.17 2.49
CA VAL A 230 -19.15 -2.35 2.87
C VAL A 230 -20.41 -1.89 3.57
N MET A 231 -21.57 -2.00 2.93
CA MET A 231 -22.85 -1.53 3.45
C MET A 231 -24.02 -2.31 2.86
N SER A 232 -25.21 -2.17 3.44
CA SER A 232 -26.46 -2.70 2.87
C SER A 232 -26.76 -2.07 1.51
N LEU A 233 -27.62 -2.70 0.72
CA LEU A 233 -28.11 -2.11 -0.53
C LEU A 233 -29.27 -1.15 -0.25
N PRO A 234 -29.38 -0.03 -0.98
CA PRO A 234 -30.46 0.93 -0.79
C PRO A 234 -31.80 0.31 -1.19
N LYS A 235 -32.85 0.55 -0.38
CA LYS A 235 -34.24 0.22 -0.73
C LYS A 235 -34.95 1.37 -1.41
N ALA A 236 -34.45 2.59 -1.21
CA ALA A 236 -34.97 3.82 -1.80
C ALA A 236 -33.83 4.82 -2.00
N LEU A 237 -34.08 5.81 -2.86
CA LEU A 237 -33.16 6.91 -3.15
C LEU A 237 -33.88 8.23 -2.89
N ASP A 238 -33.13 9.22 -2.39
CA ASP A 238 -33.50 10.62 -2.45
C ASP A 238 -32.34 11.37 -3.12
N VAL A 239 -32.48 11.65 -4.41
CA VAL A 239 -31.44 12.26 -5.23
C VAL A 239 -31.96 13.49 -5.92
N THR A 240 -31.21 14.58 -5.83
CA THR A 240 -31.45 15.84 -6.51
C THR A 240 -30.25 16.17 -7.38
N TRP A 241 -30.49 16.47 -8.65
CA TRP A 241 -29.44 16.84 -9.59
C TRP A 241 -29.86 18.06 -10.40
N TYR A 242 -28.86 18.77 -10.89
CA TYR A 242 -29.01 19.88 -11.80
C TYR A 242 -28.74 19.44 -13.23
N SER A 243 -29.64 19.79 -14.14
CA SER A 243 -29.46 19.64 -15.58
C SER A 243 -29.04 20.98 -16.18
N PHE A 244 -27.82 21.07 -16.69
CA PHE A 244 -27.36 22.32 -17.33
C PHE A 244 -28.07 22.57 -18.66
N ALA A 245 -28.35 21.50 -19.41
CA ALA A 245 -29.03 21.58 -20.70
C ALA A 245 -30.47 22.09 -20.57
N GLU A 246 -31.18 21.71 -19.49
CA GLU A 246 -32.56 22.12 -19.26
C GLU A 246 -32.72 23.29 -18.28
N ASP A 247 -31.64 23.68 -17.59
CA ASP A 247 -31.66 24.75 -16.58
C ASP A 247 -32.63 24.49 -15.42
N VAL A 248 -32.70 23.23 -14.97
CA VAL A 248 -33.72 22.76 -14.01
C VAL A 248 -33.11 21.79 -13.00
N PHE A 249 -33.56 21.88 -11.75
CA PHE A 249 -33.33 20.84 -10.75
C PHE A 249 -34.39 19.75 -10.87
N TYR A 250 -33.95 18.51 -10.80
CA TYR A 250 -34.79 17.34 -10.74
C TYR A 250 -34.58 16.63 -9.41
N ARG A 251 -35.66 16.17 -8.77
CA ARG A 251 -35.60 15.35 -7.56
C ARG A 251 -36.35 14.04 -7.76
N MET A 252 -35.66 12.93 -7.51
CA MET A 252 -36.27 11.62 -7.36
C MET A 252 -36.19 11.24 -5.89
N ASN A 253 -37.35 11.09 -5.25
CA ASN A 253 -37.47 10.48 -3.93
C ASN A 253 -38.43 9.31 -4.05
N GLY A 254 -37.94 8.09 -3.85
CA GLY A 254 -38.80 6.92 -3.94
C GLY A 254 -38.08 5.58 -3.82
N PRO A 255 -38.87 4.49 -3.68
CA PRO A 255 -38.34 3.15 -3.63
C PRO A 255 -37.72 2.74 -4.96
N ILE A 256 -36.69 1.89 -4.88
CA ILE A 256 -36.10 1.21 -6.04
C ILE A 256 -36.33 -0.30 -5.91
N ASP A 257 -36.12 -1.07 -6.99
CA ASP A 257 -36.26 -2.53 -6.97
C ASP A 257 -35.14 -3.21 -6.14
N TYR A 258 -35.32 -3.14 -4.82
CA TYR A 258 -34.44 -3.72 -3.81
C TYR A 258 -34.31 -5.24 -3.97
N SER A 259 -35.39 -5.91 -4.36
CA SER A 259 -35.41 -7.37 -4.53
C SER A 259 -34.45 -7.81 -5.64
N LYS A 260 -34.43 -7.06 -6.75
CA LYS A 260 -33.57 -7.30 -7.90
C LYS A 260 -32.12 -6.94 -7.61
N LEU A 261 -31.87 -5.81 -6.93
CA LEU A 261 -30.53 -5.46 -6.45
C LEU A 261 -29.97 -6.57 -5.55
N ARG A 262 -30.72 -6.96 -4.51
CA ARG A 262 -30.29 -8.00 -3.57
C ARG A 262 -29.98 -9.31 -4.29
N ARG A 263 -30.82 -9.73 -5.24
CA ARG A 263 -30.59 -10.94 -6.04
C ARG A 263 -29.29 -10.86 -6.83
N LEU A 264 -29.02 -9.73 -7.49
CA LEU A 264 -27.82 -9.57 -8.33
C LEU A 264 -26.53 -9.53 -7.49
N PHE A 265 -26.53 -8.81 -6.37
CA PHE A 265 -25.33 -8.66 -5.54
C PHE A 265 -25.04 -9.90 -4.68
N SER A 266 -26.06 -10.67 -4.31
CA SER A 266 -25.88 -11.90 -3.51
C SER A 266 -25.45 -13.10 -4.34
N THR A 267 -25.74 -13.11 -5.65
CA THR A 267 -25.45 -14.27 -6.50
C THR A 267 -24.18 -14.00 -7.32
N PRO A 268 -23.10 -14.79 -7.13
CA PRO A 268 -21.93 -14.68 -8.00
C PRO A 268 -22.29 -15.07 -9.43
N TYR A 269 -21.56 -14.51 -10.38
CA TYR A 269 -21.58 -14.94 -11.77
C TYR A 269 -20.17 -15.30 -12.23
N GLN A 270 -20.11 -16.18 -13.24
CA GLN A 270 -18.84 -16.62 -13.81
C GLN A 270 -18.35 -15.61 -14.84
N GLU A 271 -17.17 -15.04 -14.61
CA GLU A 271 -16.47 -14.20 -15.58
C GLU A 271 -15.23 -14.94 -16.11
N LYS A 272 -15.11 -15.02 -17.43
CA LYS A 272 -13.97 -15.68 -18.07
C LYS A 272 -12.77 -14.73 -18.06
N GLY A 273 -11.82 -14.99 -17.18
CA GLY A 273 -10.49 -14.36 -17.24
C GLY A 273 -9.61 -14.99 -18.32
N ALA A 274 -8.43 -14.39 -18.53
CA ALA A 274 -7.46 -14.85 -19.53
C ALA A 274 -6.87 -16.25 -19.23
N ILE A 275 -6.79 -16.62 -17.95
CA ILE A 275 -6.17 -17.87 -17.47
C ILE A 275 -7.19 -18.78 -16.77
N LYS A 276 -8.13 -18.19 -16.03
CA LYS A 276 -9.16 -18.91 -15.26
C LYS A 276 -10.48 -18.16 -15.28
N THR A 277 -11.56 -18.91 -15.12
CA THR A 277 -12.88 -18.35 -14.80
C THR A 277 -12.93 -18.04 -13.31
N ASN A 278 -13.37 -16.84 -12.95
CA ASN A 278 -13.56 -16.42 -11.57
C ASN A 278 -15.04 -16.18 -11.28
N ASP A 279 -15.42 -16.42 -10.02
CA ASP A 279 -16.70 -16.02 -9.46
C ASP A 279 -16.61 -14.55 -9.09
N GLU A 280 -17.41 -13.72 -9.75
CA GLU A 280 -17.44 -12.27 -9.58
C GLU A 280 -18.83 -11.84 -9.10
N HIS A 281 -18.88 -10.70 -8.42
CA HIS A 281 -20.13 -10.12 -7.92
C HIS A 281 -20.37 -8.75 -8.55
N TYR A 282 -21.65 -8.35 -8.60
CA TYR A 282 -21.97 -6.95 -8.85
C TYR A 282 -21.44 -6.11 -7.69
N ASN A 283 -20.75 -5.02 -8.02
CA ASN A 283 -20.11 -4.14 -7.04
C ASN A 283 -20.35 -2.65 -7.32
N LYS A 284 -21.21 -2.32 -8.29
CA LYS A 284 -21.50 -0.95 -8.70
C LYS A 284 -22.99 -0.70 -8.83
N ILE A 285 -23.44 0.42 -8.28
CA ILE A 285 -24.77 0.99 -8.57
C ILE A 285 -24.56 2.26 -9.39
N ILE A 286 -25.02 2.27 -10.64
CA ILE A 286 -24.84 3.40 -11.56
C ILE A 286 -26.17 4.15 -11.64
N LEU A 287 -26.14 5.46 -11.37
CA LEU A 287 -27.26 6.38 -11.51
C LEU A 287 -27.15 7.13 -12.83
N GLY A 288 -27.99 6.75 -13.79
CA GLY A 288 -28.11 7.36 -15.10
C GLY A 288 -29.11 8.51 -15.11
N PHE A 289 -28.64 9.73 -15.25
CA PHE A 289 -29.48 10.91 -15.39
C PHE A 289 -29.71 11.23 -16.87
N ALA A 290 -30.97 11.18 -17.30
CA ALA A 290 -31.37 11.43 -18.69
C ALA A 290 -32.30 12.66 -18.80
N PRO A 291 -32.42 13.23 -20.03
CA PRO A 291 -33.30 14.37 -20.30
C PRO A 291 -34.74 14.17 -19.82
N GLY A 292 -35.38 15.26 -19.41
CA GLY A 292 -36.76 15.26 -18.93
C GLY A 292 -36.93 14.68 -17.52
N GLY A 293 -35.85 14.59 -16.74
CA GLY A 293 -35.91 14.12 -15.35
C GLY A 293 -35.97 12.59 -15.20
N VAL A 294 -35.50 11.83 -16.19
CA VAL A 294 -35.51 10.36 -16.11
C VAL A 294 -34.24 9.88 -15.38
N LEU A 295 -34.42 9.12 -14.30
CA LEU A 295 -33.35 8.40 -13.60
C LEU A 295 -33.40 6.91 -13.95
N VAL A 296 -32.31 6.37 -14.46
CA VAL A 296 -32.14 4.93 -14.69
C VAL A 296 -31.11 4.39 -13.73
N VAL A 297 -31.44 3.34 -12.98
CA VAL A 297 -30.51 2.71 -12.04
C VAL A 297 -30.02 1.40 -12.65
N TRP A 298 -28.71 1.20 -12.72
CA TRP A 298 -28.11 -0.09 -13.11
C TRP A 298 -27.31 -0.69 -11.98
N ALA A 299 -27.29 -2.02 -11.94
CA ALA A 299 -26.24 -2.76 -11.27
C ALA A 299 -25.18 -3.13 -12.32
N SER A 300 -23.92 -2.87 -12.01
CA SER A 300 -22.79 -3.24 -12.86
C SER A 300 -21.77 -4.07 -12.07
N GLY A 301 -21.10 -4.97 -12.75
CA GLY A 301 -19.99 -5.76 -12.24
C GLY A 301 -18.78 -5.67 -13.16
N THR A 302 -17.87 -6.63 -13.04
CA THR A 302 -16.75 -6.84 -13.96
C THR A 302 -17.21 -7.22 -15.37
N GLY A 303 -16.36 -6.94 -16.37
CA GLY A 303 -16.63 -7.24 -17.77
C GLY A 303 -17.77 -6.40 -18.36
N ARG A 304 -18.62 -7.03 -19.18
CA ARG A 304 -19.79 -6.38 -19.83
C ARG A 304 -21.10 -6.62 -19.08
N ARG A 305 -21.03 -6.96 -17.79
CA ARG A 305 -22.20 -7.28 -16.97
C ARG A 305 -22.81 -6.01 -16.40
N GLN A 306 -23.93 -5.62 -16.99
CA GLN A 306 -24.74 -4.51 -16.53
C GLN A 306 -26.21 -4.87 -16.70
N VAL A 307 -27.00 -4.63 -15.65
CA VAL A 307 -28.43 -4.93 -15.63
C VAL A 307 -29.16 -3.70 -15.13
N GLU A 308 -30.14 -3.24 -15.91
CA GLU A 308 -31.05 -2.17 -15.49
C GLU A 308 -31.92 -2.69 -14.34
N ILE A 309 -31.89 -1.96 -13.22
CA ILE A 309 -32.72 -2.23 -12.04
C ILE A 309 -34.11 -1.67 -12.29
N GLY A 310 -34.20 -0.39 -12.66
CA GLY A 310 -35.45 0.27 -13.00
C GLY A 310 -35.24 1.68 -13.55
N ARG A 311 -36.36 2.27 -14.01
CA ARG A 311 -36.45 3.63 -14.54
C ARG A 311 -37.46 4.40 -13.72
N TYR A 312 -37.08 5.60 -13.30
CA TYR A 312 -37.84 6.42 -12.37
C TYR A 312 -37.96 7.83 -12.93
N GLN A 313 -39.13 8.44 -12.74
CA GLN A 313 -39.39 9.81 -13.17
C GLN A 313 -39.18 10.73 -11.97
N ALA A 314 -38.28 11.70 -12.11
CA ALA A 314 -38.11 12.78 -11.14
C ALA A 314 -39.11 13.91 -11.40
N GLU A 315 -39.38 14.64 -10.32
CA GLU A 315 -40.16 15.87 -10.36
C GLU A 315 -39.24 17.07 -10.55
N LYS A 316 -39.74 18.09 -11.25
CA LYS A 316 -39.04 19.37 -11.34
C LYS A 316 -39.11 20.05 -9.99
N LEU A 317 -37.96 20.55 -9.53
CA LEU A 317 -37.82 21.28 -8.28
C LEU A 317 -37.30 22.68 -8.59
N VAL A 318 -37.81 23.68 -7.89
CA VAL A 318 -37.26 25.03 -7.91
C VAL A 318 -36.46 25.21 -6.63
N ILE A 319 -35.15 25.36 -6.77
CA ILE A 319 -34.26 25.69 -5.66
C ILE A 319 -33.79 27.11 -5.85
N HIS A 320 -34.06 27.96 -4.87
CA HIS A 320 -33.58 29.35 -4.88
C HIS A 320 -32.22 29.42 -4.19
N ALA A 321 -31.27 30.09 -4.85
CA ALA A 321 -29.98 30.40 -4.27
C ALA A 321 -30.14 31.28 -3.02
N THR A 322 -29.45 30.91 -1.93
CA THR A 322 -29.32 31.74 -0.73
C THR A 322 -28.17 32.73 -0.90
N ASP A 323 -28.14 33.82 -0.14
CA ASP A 323 -27.09 34.84 -0.27
C ASP A 323 -25.67 34.26 -0.05
N THR A 324 -25.53 33.29 0.85
CA THR A 324 -24.29 32.53 1.08
C THR A 324 -23.92 31.58 -0.07
N SER A 325 -24.88 31.10 -0.86
CA SER A 325 -24.59 30.19 -1.99
C SER A 325 -24.19 30.93 -3.26
N LYS A 326 -24.46 32.23 -3.37
CA LYS A 326 -24.06 33.06 -4.51
C LYS A 326 -22.63 33.58 -4.40
N ASP A 327 -22.18 33.85 -3.18
CA ASP A 327 -20.90 34.54 -2.89
C ASP A 327 -19.67 33.62 -2.95
N ASN A 328 -19.88 32.30 -2.88
CA ASN A 328 -18.76 31.37 -2.69
C ASN A 328 -17.83 31.22 -3.90
N GLY A 329 -18.12 31.82 -5.07
CA GLY A 329 -17.21 31.87 -6.24
C GLY A 329 -16.62 30.52 -6.68
N ALA A 330 -17.14 29.42 -6.14
CA ALA A 330 -16.48 28.13 -6.14
C ALA A 330 -16.83 27.41 -7.44
N TYR A 331 -15.81 26.90 -8.10
CA TYR A 331 -15.94 25.92 -9.16
C TYR A 331 -16.95 24.83 -8.74
N GLY A 332 -17.94 24.54 -9.58
CA GLY A 332 -19.05 23.63 -9.22
C GLY A 332 -20.27 24.30 -8.57
N ASN A 333 -20.42 25.63 -8.60
CA ASN A 333 -21.66 26.28 -8.14
C ASN A 333 -22.75 26.28 -9.23
N VAL A 334 -23.76 25.42 -9.08
CA VAL A 334 -24.91 25.32 -10.00
C VAL A 334 -25.74 26.61 -10.15
N PHE A 335 -25.61 27.56 -9.22
CA PHE A 335 -26.31 28.85 -9.28
C PHE A 335 -25.51 29.95 -9.99
N ASN A 336 -24.26 29.68 -10.38
CA ASN A 336 -23.42 30.62 -11.12
C ASN A 336 -23.67 30.46 -12.63
N GLN A 337 -24.07 31.54 -13.30
CA GLN A 337 -24.31 31.55 -14.74
C GLN A 337 -23.02 31.30 -15.54
N GLU A 338 -21.88 31.85 -15.13
CA GLU A 338 -20.60 31.63 -15.82
C GLU A 338 -20.18 30.16 -15.77
N TRP A 339 -20.45 29.49 -14.63
CA TRP A 339 -20.21 28.06 -14.49
C TRP A 339 -21.06 27.24 -15.45
N ARG A 340 -22.34 27.59 -15.57
CA ARG A 340 -23.24 26.94 -16.53
C ARG A 340 -22.78 27.13 -17.96
N ASP A 341 -22.40 28.34 -18.33
CA ASP A 341 -21.95 28.65 -19.70
C ASP A 341 -20.64 27.92 -20.03
N GLN A 342 -19.71 27.82 -19.06
CA GLN A 342 -18.49 27.01 -19.18
C GLN A 342 -18.80 25.53 -19.37
N VAL A 343 -19.70 24.96 -18.55
CA VAL A 343 -20.09 23.55 -18.67
C VAL A 343 -20.63 23.25 -20.06
N LEU A 344 -21.51 24.12 -20.57
CA LEU A 344 -22.12 23.96 -21.89
C LEU A 344 -21.15 24.20 -23.05
N SER A 345 -20.07 24.97 -22.86
CA SER A 345 -19.03 25.12 -23.89
C SER A 345 -18.05 23.96 -23.94
N ASP A 346 -17.85 23.27 -22.80
CA ASP A 346 -16.91 22.16 -22.65
C ASP A 346 -17.52 20.78 -23.02
N THR A 347 -18.81 20.75 -23.36
CA THR A 347 -19.57 19.54 -23.78
C THR A 347 -19.78 19.50 -25.28
#